data_AF-A0A1G2ZEF3-F1
#
_entry.id   AF-A0A1G2ZEF3-F1
#
_cell.length_a   1.000
_cell.length_b   1.000
_cell.length_c   1.000
_cell.angle_alpha   90.00
_cell.angle_beta   90.00
_cell.angle_gamma   90.00
#
_symmetry.space_group_name_H-M   'P 1'
#
loop_
_entity.id
_entity.type
_entity.pdbx_description
1 polymer ?
#
loop_
_entity_poly.entity_id
_entity_poly.type
_entity_poly.pdbx_seq_one_letter_code
_entity_poly.pdbx_strand_id
1 'polypeptide(L)'
;MTTSFRTNFAEKELVIHQAKAVGNLDSERGCRTQLVGEVRGDIGNLFQQWDRFSWHRVTVYGDVKEPLLEFGKGLGLKIVEEA
;
A
#
# COMPACT_ATOMS: atom_id res chain seq x y z
N MET A 1 9.68 -4.81 -7.24
CA MET A 1 9.12 -3.91 -6.22
C MET A 1 7.66 -3.68 -6.55
N THR A 2 6.81 -3.58 -5.54
CA THR A 2 5.45 -3.06 -5.66
C THR A 2 5.29 -1.86 -4.75
N THR A 3 4.44 -0.92 -5.17
CA THR A 3 4.05 0.23 -4.37
C THR A 3 2.53 0.18 -4.24
N SER A 4 2.04 0.28 -3.01
CA SER A 4 0.62 0.22 -2.69
C SER A 4 0.19 1.51 -2.01
N PHE A 5 -0.94 2.07 -2.42
CA PHE A 5 -1.41 3.33 -1.86
C PHE A 5 -2.93 3.45 -1.86
N ARG A 6 -3.44 4.43 -1.10
CA ARG A 6 -4.83 4.87 -1.12
C ARG A 6 -4.92 6.34 -0.71
N THR A 7 -5.78 7.09 -1.37
CA THR A 7 -6.18 8.42 -0.90
C THR A 7 -7.42 8.33 0.00
N ASN A 8 -7.43 9.15 1.04
CA ASN A 8 -8.61 9.47 1.83
C ASN A 8 -8.80 10.99 1.81
N PHE A 9 -9.62 11.47 0.87
CA PHE A 9 -9.84 12.90 0.68
C PHE A 9 -10.64 13.55 1.81
N ALA A 10 -11.48 12.78 2.53
CA ALA A 10 -12.22 13.29 3.67
C ALA A 10 -11.27 13.71 4.80
N GLU A 11 -10.28 12.85 5.09
CA GLU A 11 -9.24 13.10 6.11
C GLU A 11 -8.02 13.86 5.58
N LYS A 12 -7.98 14.17 4.28
CA LYS A 12 -6.83 14.76 3.57
C LYS A 12 -5.53 13.97 3.79
N GLU A 13 -5.61 12.65 3.70
CA GLU A 13 -4.46 11.74 3.88
C GLU A 13 -4.22 10.88 2.64
N LEU A 14 -2.95 10.55 2.37
CA LEU A 14 -2.52 9.50 1.44
C LEU A 14 -1.73 8.46 2.23
N VAL A 15 -2.19 7.22 2.24
CA VAL A 15 -1.48 6.10 2.87
C VAL A 15 -0.69 5.33 1.82
N ILE A 16 0.53 4.92 2.14
CA ILE A 16 1.45 4.25 1.21
C ILE A 16 2.37 3.25 1.90
N HIS A 17 2.66 2.13 1.24
CA HIS A 17 3.77 1.22 1.58
C HIS A 17 4.43 0.64 0.33
N GLN A 18 5.59 0.01 0.52
CA GLN A 18 6.28 -0.76 -0.50
C GLN A 18 6.43 -2.23 -0.07
N ALA A 19 6.45 -3.13 -1.04
CA ALA A 19 6.75 -4.53 -0.80
C ALA A 19 7.56 -5.12 -1.97
N LYS A 20 8.38 -6.12 -1.70
CA LYS A 20 8.98 -6.94 -2.75
C LYS A 20 8.01 -8.06 -3.09
N ALA A 21 7.45 -8.04 -4.31
CA ALA A 21 6.73 -9.20 -4.85
C ALA A 21 7.64 -10.42 -4.91
N VAL A 22 7.26 -11.52 -4.24
CA VAL A 22 8.04 -12.76 -4.19
C VAL A 22 7.37 -13.95 -4.87
N GLY A 23 6.11 -13.79 -5.28
CA GLY A 23 5.37 -14.81 -6.00
C GLY A 23 3.87 -14.68 -5.75
N ASN A 24 3.13 -15.71 -6.10
CA ASN A 24 1.72 -15.85 -5.74
C ASN A 24 1.57 -16.93 -4.67
N LEU A 25 0.54 -16.81 -3.84
CA LEU A 25 0.19 -17.83 -2.86
C LEU A 25 -0.34 -19.06 -3.60
N ASP A 26 0.34 -20.19 -3.43
CA ASP A 26 -0.11 -21.48 -3.93
C ASP A 26 -1.07 -22.10 -2.90
N SER A 27 -2.37 -21.92 -3.13
CA SER A 27 -3.43 -22.35 -2.21
C SER A 27 -4.65 -22.80 -2.99
N GLU A 28 -5.15 -23.99 -2.66
CA GLU A 28 -6.43 -24.54 -3.14
C GLU A 28 -7.64 -23.70 -2.67
N ARG A 29 -7.45 -22.80 -1.71
CA ARG A 29 -8.49 -21.91 -1.19
C ARG A 29 -8.44 -20.55 -1.88
N GLY A 30 -9.58 -20.14 -2.44
CA GLY A 30 -9.79 -18.83 -3.06
C GLY A 30 -9.56 -18.86 -4.57
N CYS A 31 -10.61 -18.67 -5.36
CA CYS A 31 -10.54 -18.68 -6.83
C CYS A 31 -9.97 -17.36 -7.39
N ARG A 32 -8.73 -17.00 -7.06
CA ARG A 32 -8.08 -15.76 -7.51
C ARG A 32 -6.55 -15.80 -7.42
N THR A 33 -5.89 -15.00 -8.25
CA THR A 33 -4.46 -14.71 -8.07
C THR A 33 -4.23 -13.92 -6.79
N GLN A 34 -3.37 -14.42 -5.90
CA GLN A 34 -3.04 -13.78 -4.64
C GLN A 34 -1.55 -13.46 -4.61
N LEU A 35 -1.19 -12.19 -4.82
CA LEU A 35 0.19 -11.73 -4.76
C LEU A 35 0.74 -11.84 -3.32
N VAL A 36 1.93 -12.43 -3.18
CA VAL A 36 2.71 -12.44 -1.93
C VAL A 36 3.78 -11.36 -2.01
N GLY A 37 3.80 -10.49 -1.00
CA GLY A 37 4.76 -9.40 -0.87
C GLY A 37 5.51 -9.45 0.45
N GLU A 38 6.84 -9.37 0.40
CA GLU A 38 7.67 -9.06 1.57
C GLU A 38 7.61 -7.55 1.82
N VAL A 39 6.95 -7.14 2.91
CA VAL A 39 6.79 -5.72 3.24
C VAL A 39 8.13 -5.08 3.56
N ARG A 40 8.36 -3.89 3.01
CA ARG A 40 9.51 -3.06 3.36
C ARG A 40 9.09 -2.15 4.51
N GLY A 41 9.58 -2.44 5.70
CA GLY A 41 9.25 -1.70 6.91
C GLY A 41 8.55 -2.57 7.96
N ASP A 42 7.75 -1.96 8.82
CA ASP A 42 7.04 -2.61 9.91
C ASP A 42 5.64 -3.10 9.47
N ILE A 43 5.50 -4.42 9.33
CA ILE A 43 4.22 -5.07 9.02
C ILE A 43 3.14 -4.82 10.08
N GLY A 44 3.54 -4.64 11.35
CA GLY A 44 2.63 -4.34 12.45
C GLY A 44 2.02 -2.95 12.34
N ASN A 45 2.80 -1.95 11.92
CA ASN A 45 2.27 -0.63 11.59
C ASN A 45 1.29 -0.71 10.41
N LEU A 46 1.60 -1.52 9.39
CA LEU A 46 0.75 -1.65 8.20
C LEU A 46 -0.61 -2.20 8.58
N PHE A 47 -0.62 -3.24 9.42
CA PHE A 47 -1.84 -3.84 9.92
C PHE A 47 -2.67 -2.86 10.76
N GLN A 48 -2.02 -2.03 11.60
CA GLN A 48 -2.71 -1.00 12.39
C GLN A 48 -3.39 0.09 11.53
N GLN A 49 -2.89 0.36 10.31
CA GLN A 49 -3.52 1.32 9.41
C GLN A 49 -4.74 0.75 8.65
N TRP A 50 -5.01 -0.55 8.68
CA TRP A 50 -6.16 -1.14 7.98
C TRP A 50 -7.50 -0.72 8.55
N ASP A 51 -7.62 -0.52 9.86
CA ASP A 51 -8.87 -0.03 10.45
C ASP A 51 -9.13 1.44 10.10
N ARG A 52 -8.06 2.23 9.92
CA ARG A 52 -8.15 3.66 9.55
C ARG A 52 -8.42 3.87 8.06
N PHE A 53 -7.79 3.08 7.19
CA PHE A 53 -7.82 3.26 5.73
C PHE A 53 -8.54 2.13 4.98
N SER A 54 -9.24 1.24 5.69
CA SER A 54 -9.83 0.02 5.15
C SER A 54 -8.79 -0.91 4.50
N TRP A 55 -9.23 -2.04 3.96
CA TRP A 55 -8.40 -3.13 3.45
C TRP A 55 -7.99 -2.91 1.99
N HIS A 56 -8.69 -2.04 1.26
CA HIS A 56 -8.42 -1.79 -0.15
C HIS A 56 -7.22 -0.86 -0.34
N ARG A 57 -6.30 -1.28 -1.21
CA ARG A 57 -5.19 -0.49 -1.74
C ARG A 57 -5.17 -0.63 -3.26
N VAL A 58 -4.66 0.39 -3.94
CA VAL A 58 -4.20 0.25 -5.33
C VAL A 58 -2.76 -0.19 -5.27
N THR A 59 -2.44 -1.34 -5.85
CA THR A 59 -1.08 -1.87 -5.91
C THR A 59 -0.60 -1.85 -7.35
N VAL A 60 0.59 -1.30 -7.57
CA VAL A 60 1.26 -1.27 -8.87
C VAL A 60 2.61 -1.98 -8.79
N TYR A 61 3.02 -2.61 -9.89
CA TYR A 61 4.40 -3.04 -10.06
C TYR A 61 5.29 -1.84 -10.37
N GLY A 62 6.41 -1.73 -9.65
CA GLY A 62 7.34 -0.61 -9.74
C GLY A 62 7.57 0.08 -8.40
N ASP A 63 8.72 0.76 -8.29
CA ASP A 63 8.94 1.74 -7.24
C ASP A 63 8.45 3.10 -7.77
N VAL A 64 7.26 3.50 -7.30
CA VAL A 64 6.67 4.80 -7.63
C VAL A 64 6.40 5.62 -6.37
N LYS A 65 7.12 5.32 -5.28
CA LYS A 65 6.93 6.00 -3.98
C LYS A 65 7.12 7.51 -4.14
N GLU A 66 8.24 7.93 -4.70
CA GLU A 66 8.57 9.36 -4.85
C GLU A 66 7.53 10.14 -5.69
N PRO A 67 7.12 9.67 -6.90
CA PRO A 67 6.01 10.30 -7.62
C PRO A 67 4.70 10.40 -6.83
N LEU A 68 4.35 9.39 -6.02
CA LEU A 68 3.14 9.40 -5.18
C LEU A 68 3.26 10.37 -4.00
N LEU A 69 4.46 10.55 -3.43
CA LEU A 69 4.72 11.55 -2.41
C LEU A 69 4.52 12.96 -2.97
N GLU A 70 5.07 13.24 -4.16
CA GLU A 70 4.89 14.54 -4.83
C GLU A 70 3.43 14.78 -5.23
N PHE A 71 2.75 13.76 -5.72
CA PHE A 71 1.31 13.82 -5.99
C PHE A 71 0.50 14.16 -4.73
N GLY A 72 0.76 13.46 -3.62
CA GLY A 72 0.08 13.72 -2.34
C GLY A 72 0.33 15.13 -1.83
N LYS A 73 1.58 15.61 -1.86
CA LYS A 73 1.95 16.99 -1.50
C LYS A 73 1.24 18.01 -2.39
N GLY A 74 1.22 17.79 -3.71
CA GLY A 74 0.55 18.68 -4.68
C GLY A 74 -0.95 18.80 -4.45
N LEU A 75 -1.58 17.76 -3.89
CA LEU A 75 -2.99 17.76 -3.49
C LEU A 75 -3.23 18.24 -2.04
N GLY A 76 -2.18 18.64 -1.31
CA GLY A 76 -2.28 19.04 0.09
C GLY A 76 -2.64 17.90 1.03
N LEU A 77 -2.33 16.66 0.65
CA LEU A 77 -2.57 15.47 1.47
C LEU A 77 -1.40 15.21 2.41
N LYS A 78 -1.70 14.88 3.66
CA LYS A 78 -0.70 14.36 4.60
C LYS A 78 -0.35 12.92 4.21
N ILE A 79 0.94 12.63 4.11
CA ILE A 79 1.44 11.29 3.81
C ILE A 79 1.48 10.46 5.09
N VAL A 80 0.95 9.23 5.01
CA VAL A 80 1.07 8.19 6.04
C VAL A 80 1.84 7.02 5.44
N GLU A 81 3.09 6.85 5.86
CA GLU A 81 3.85 5.64 5.56
C GLU A 81 3.38 4.54 6.51
N GLU A 82 2.69 3.54 5.96
CA GLU A 82 2.07 2.49 6.78
C GLU A 82 3.00 1.33 7.09
N ALA A 83 4.16 1.22 6.45
CA ALA A 83 5.20 0.24 6.78
C ALA A 83 6.55 0.91 6.93
#